data_AF-A0A5E4PMS7-F1
#
_entry.id   AF-A0A5E4PMS7-F1
#
_cell.length_a   1.000
_cell.length_b   1.000
_cell.length_c   1.000
_cell.angle_alpha   90.00
_cell.angle_beta   90.00
_cell.angle_gamma   90.00
#
_symmetry.space_group_name_H-M   'P 1'
#
loop_
_entity.id
_entity.type
_entity.pdbx_description
1 polymer ?
#
loop_
_entity_poly.entity_id
_entity_poly.type
_entity_poly.pdbx_seq_one_letter_code
_entity_poly.pdbx_strand_id
1 'polypeptide(L)'
;MWFITYISVVQYMQFRYQSGVLYRLKALGARHNMDITIEGFHSWMWRGLSYLLPFLFGGYMFQLYIAYTLYHLCYHPESTWQVPYLAALFFCLHVCNMYTILKIMRKKNQGALKFRYRLRAISYRLSNDLAMLDQKWRQNKMEAKQE
;
A
#
# COMPACT_ATOMS: atom_id res chain seq x y z
N MET A 1 7.05 19.00 -20.99
CA MET A 1 6.12 18.05 -21.62
C MET A 1 6.16 16.68 -20.96
N TRP A 2 7.34 16.05 -20.82
CA TRP A 2 7.51 14.75 -20.14
C TRP A 2 6.92 14.66 -18.72
N PHE A 3 7.07 15.73 -17.92
CA PHE A 3 6.48 15.77 -16.57
C PHE A 3 4.94 15.74 -16.58
N ILE A 4 4.31 16.45 -17.52
CA ILE A 4 2.85 16.50 -17.61
C ILE A 4 2.32 15.13 -18.03
N THR A 5 2.97 14.48 -19.00
CA THR A 5 2.65 13.10 -19.39
C THR A 5 2.79 12.13 -18.21
N TYR A 6 3.86 12.26 -17.43
CA TYR A 6 4.07 11.45 -16.23
C TYR A 6 2.96 11.67 -15.19
N ILE A 7 2.63 12.93 -14.89
CA ILE A 7 1.55 13.29 -13.96
C ILE A 7 0.20 12.73 -14.45
N SER A 8 -0.11 12.82 -15.75
CA SER A 8 -1.36 12.28 -16.30
C SER A 8 -1.46 10.77 -16.17
N VAL A 9 -0.36 10.04 -16.38
CA VAL A 9 -0.31 8.59 -16.15
C VAL A 9 -0.52 8.27 -14.67
N VAL A 10 0.16 8.99 -13.76
CA VAL A 10 0.00 8.82 -12.31
C VAL A 10 -1.43 9.13 -11.85
N GLN A 11 -2.05 10.18 -12.38
CA GLN A 11 -3.44 10.56 -12.10
C GLN A 11 -4.42 9.49 -12.59
N TYR A 12 -4.20 8.93 -13.79
CA TYR A 12 -5.01 7.82 -14.29
C TYR A 12 -4.92 6.59 -13.37
N MET A 13 -3.73 6.26 -12.89
CA MET A 13 -3.54 5.14 -11.95
C MET A 13 -4.22 5.41 -10.60
N GLN A 14 -4.16 6.64 -10.09
CA GLN A 14 -4.86 7.06 -8.87
C GLN A 14 -6.37 6.98 -9.03
N PHE A 15 -6.91 7.44 -10.15
CA PHE A 15 -8.34 7.35 -10.47
C PHE A 15 -8.82 5.90 -10.50
N ARG A 16 -8.13 5.02 -11.24
CA ARG A 16 -8.45 3.58 -11.29
C ARG A 16 -8.40 2.92 -9.91
N TYR A 17 -7.43 3.30 -9.08
CA TYR A 17 -7.34 2.82 -7.70
C TYR A 17 -8.53 3.28 -6.85
N GLN A 18 -8.88 4.57 -6.89
CA GLN A 18 -9.99 5.14 -6.12
C GLN A 18 -11.35 4.55 -6.55
N SER A 19 -11.59 4.43 -7.86
CA SER A 19 -12.78 3.76 -8.39
C SER A 19 -12.85 2.31 -7.91
N GLY A 20 -11.74 1.58 -7.94
CA GLY A 20 -11.68 0.21 -7.43
C GLY A 20 -12.03 0.11 -5.94
N VAL A 21 -11.46 0.96 -5.09
CA VAL A 21 -11.80 1.01 -3.66
C VAL A 21 -13.31 1.28 -3.45
N LEU A 22 -13.89 2.20 -4.22
CA LEU A 22 -15.32 2.51 -4.16
C LEU A 22 -16.18 1.31 -4.57
N TYR A 23 -15.80 0.57 -5.61
CA TYR A 23 -16.47 -0.67 -6.00
C TYR A 23 -16.34 -1.76 -4.94
N ARG A 24 -15.19 -1.90 -4.25
CA ARG A 24 -15.03 -2.84 -3.13
C ARG A 24 -15.96 -2.49 -1.97
N LEU A 25 -16.07 -1.21 -1.62
CA LEU A 25 -16.98 -0.72 -0.59
C LEU A 25 -18.45 -0.97 -0.97
N LYS A 26 -18.77 -0.86 -2.27
CA LYS A 26 -20.11 -1.18 -2.80
C LYS A 26 -20.40 -2.69 -2.75
N ALA A 27 -19.41 -3.55 -3.03
CA ALA A 27 -19.53 -5.01 -2.98
C ALA A 27 -19.55 -5.59 -1.55
N LEU A 28 -18.98 -4.89 -0.56
CA LEU A 28 -19.01 -5.28 0.86
C LEU A 28 -20.41 -5.24 1.51
N GLY A 29 -21.48 -5.00 0.75
CA GLY A 29 -22.82 -5.21 1.24
C GLY A 29 -23.42 -4.04 2.03
N ALA A 30 -23.18 -2.80 1.57
CA ALA A 30 -24.26 -1.82 1.54
C ALA A 30 -25.27 -2.10 0.39
N ARG A 31 -25.21 -3.28 -0.26
CA ARG A 31 -26.31 -4.26 -0.47
C ARG A 31 -25.90 -5.30 -1.55
N HIS A 32 -26.18 -6.57 -1.21
CA HIS A 32 -26.30 -7.83 -1.97
C HIS A 32 -25.34 -8.18 -3.12
N ASN A 33 -24.86 -9.43 -3.06
CA ASN A 33 -23.94 -10.10 -3.97
C ASN A 33 -24.53 -10.28 -5.37
N MET A 34 -23.69 -10.07 -6.39
CA MET A 34 -23.74 -10.84 -7.63
C MET A 34 -22.32 -10.93 -8.18
N ASP A 35 -21.83 -12.16 -8.30
CA ASP A 35 -20.47 -12.53 -8.70
C ASP A 35 -20.03 -11.94 -10.05
N ILE A 36 -18.75 -11.55 -10.13
CA ILE A 36 -17.98 -11.56 -11.38
C ILE A 36 -16.62 -12.18 -11.09
N THR A 37 -16.40 -13.37 -11.64
CA THR A 37 -15.15 -14.13 -11.64
C THR A 37 -14.15 -13.55 -12.63
N ILE A 38 -13.38 -12.54 -12.23
CA ILE A 38 -12.09 -12.22 -12.87
C ILE A 38 -11.05 -11.89 -11.78
N GLU A 39 -10.56 -12.92 -11.09
CA GLU A 39 -9.61 -12.79 -9.97
C GLU A 39 -8.12 -12.92 -10.37
N GLY A 40 -7.75 -12.98 -11.65
CA GLY A 40 -6.33 -13.15 -12.03
C GLY A 40 -5.51 -11.86 -11.99
N PHE A 41 -5.79 -10.94 -12.92
CA PHE A 41 -4.95 -9.74 -13.14
C PHE A 41 -5.43 -8.52 -12.35
N HIS A 42 -6.75 -8.39 -12.14
CA HIS A 42 -7.35 -7.32 -11.33
C HIS A 42 -7.12 -7.51 -9.83
N SER A 43 -7.09 -8.76 -9.32
CA SER A 43 -6.76 -9.06 -7.91
C SER A 43 -5.28 -8.82 -7.59
N TRP A 44 -4.36 -9.15 -8.51
CA TRP A 44 -2.93 -8.82 -8.41
C TRP A 44 -2.70 -7.30 -8.33
N MET A 45 -3.37 -6.55 -9.21
CA MET A 45 -3.34 -5.08 -9.20
C MET A 45 -4.07 -4.47 -7.99
N TRP A 46 -4.95 -5.21 -7.29
CA TRP A 46 -5.73 -4.77 -6.12
C TRP A 46 -5.10 -5.01 -4.74
N ARG A 47 -3.92 -5.65 -4.67
CA ARG A 47 -2.95 -5.29 -3.59
C ARG A 47 -2.44 -3.84 -3.75
N GLY A 48 -2.77 -3.19 -4.87
CA GLY A 48 -3.29 -1.81 -5.00
C GLY A 48 -2.40 -0.70 -4.48
N LEU A 49 -2.49 -0.45 -3.18
CA LEU A 49 -1.79 0.66 -2.56
C LEU A 49 -0.28 0.48 -2.56
N SER A 50 0.20 -0.77 -2.54
CA SER A 50 1.63 -1.07 -2.47
C SER A 50 2.36 -0.93 -3.80
N TYR A 51 1.71 -1.27 -4.91
CA TYR A 51 2.27 -1.15 -6.26
C TYR A 51 2.31 0.31 -6.71
N LEU A 52 1.29 1.09 -6.33
CA LEU A 52 1.19 2.50 -6.65
C LEU A 52 2.18 3.36 -5.86
N LEU A 53 2.52 2.94 -4.63
CA LEU A 53 3.37 3.69 -3.70
C LEU A 53 4.75 4.11 -4.25
N PRO A 54 5.55 3.24 -4.91
CA PRO A 54 6.84 3.66 -5.47
C PRO A 54 6.70 4.71 -6.57
N PHE A 55 5.68 4.62 -7.44
CA PHE A 55 5.42 5.61 -8.48
C PHE A 55 4.95 6.95 -7.89
N LEU A 56 4.11 6.91 -6.85
CA LEU A 56 3.68 8.12 -6.12
C LEU A 56 4.85 8.78 -5.40
N PHE A 57 5.69 7.99 -4.73
CA PHE A 57 6.89 8.48 -4.06
C PHE A 57 7.84 9.17 -5.04
N GLY A 58 8.11 8.54 -6.19
CA GLY A 58 8.89 9.16 -7.26
C GLY A 58 8.26 10.46 -7.78
N GLY A 59 6.94 10.49 -7.96
CA GLY A 59 6.22 11.69 -8.38
C GLY A 59 6.29 12.84 -7.37
N TYR A 60 6.18 12.55 -6.07
CA TYR A 60 6.30 13.56 -5.03
C TYR A 60 7.74 14.06 -4.85
N MET A 61 8.74 13.19 -5.01
CA MET A 61 10.15 13.63 -5.03
C MET A 61 10.44 14.52 -6.23
N PHE A 62 9.87 14.20 -7.40
CA PHE A 62 9.96 15.08 -8.57
C PHE A 62 9.24 16.42 -8.34
N GLN A 63 8.10 16.40 -7.64
CA GLN A 63 7.41 17.62 -7.23
C GLN A 63 8.26 18.51 -6.30
N LEU A 64 9.06 17.90 -5.40
CA LEU A 64 10.02 18.64 -4.57
C LEU A 64 11.14 19.26 -5.42
N TYR A 65 11.64 18.50 -6.40
CA TYR A 65 12.65 19.00 -7.34
C TYR A 65 12.14 20.22 -8.12
N ILE A 66 10.88 20.21 -8.56
CA ILE A 66 10.25 21.38 -9.18
C ILE A 66 10.17 22.55 -8.22
N ALA A 67 9.73 22.33 -6.98
CA ALA A 67 9.65 23.38 -5.96
C ALA A 67 11.02 24.01 -5.68
N TYR A 68 12.06 23.19 -5.57
CA TYR A 68 13.44 23.65 -5.37
C TYR A 68 13.98 24.43 -6.56
N THR A 69 13.69 23.97 -7.79
CA THR A 69 14.10 24.67 -9.02
C THR A 69 13.41 26.01 -9.14
N LEU A 70 12.10 26.10 -8.85
CA LEU A 70 11.34 27.35 -8.83
C LEU A 70 11.82 28.29 -7.73
N TYR A 71 12.21 27.76 -6.57
CA TYR A 71 12.78 28.56 -5.48
C TYR A 71 14.09 29.22 -5.90
N HIS A 72 14.99 28.49 -6.57
CA HIS A 72 16.20 29.09 -7.15
C HIS A 72 15.88 30.12 -8.22
N LEU A 73 14.87 29.85 -9.05
CA LEU A 73 14.44 30.78 -10.10
C LEU A 73 13.88 32.10 -9.54
N CYS A 74 13.39 32.10 -8.30
CA CYS A 74 12.91 33.30 -7.61
C CYS A 74 14.00 34.38 -7.45
N TYR A 75 15.28 33.99 -7.44
CA TYR A 75 16.40 34.92 -7.30
C TYR A 75 16.87 35.52 -8.63
N HIS A 76 16.27 35.12 -9.75
CA HIS A 76 16.60 35.74 -11.03
C HIS A 76 16.01 37.15 -11.12
N PRO A 77 16.75 38.11 -11.72
CA PRO A 77 16.32 39.50 -11.84
C PRO A 77 15.05 39.69 -12.69
N GLU A 78 14.73 38.75 -13.58
CA GLU A 78 13.50 38.72 -14.40
C GLU A 78 12.33 37.97 -13.72
N SER A 79 12.50 37.53 -12.47
CA SER A 79 11.51 36.69 -11.81
C SER A 79 10.30 37.50 -11.36
N THR A 80 9.15 37.22 -11.95
CA THR A 80 7.85 37.81 -11.55
C THR A 80 7.39 37.23 -10.21
N TRP A 81 6.51 37.96 -9.50
CA TRP A 81 5.91 37.53 -8.23
C TRP A 81 5.23 36.15 -8.30
N GLN A 82 4.79 35.69 -9.47
CA GLN A 82 4.15 34.37 -9.64
C GLN A 82 5.08 33.19 -9.29
N VAL A 83 6.39 33.34 -9.55
CA VAL A 83 7.41 32.28 -9.36
C VAL A 83 7.54 31.88 -7.88
N PRO A 84 7.71 32.79 -6.90
CA PRO A 84 7.74 32.43 -5.49
C PRO A 84 6.41 31.84 -4.99
N TYR A 85 5.26 32.32 -5.47
CA TYR A 85 3.96 31.74 -5.09
C TYR A 85 3.82 30.30 -5.58
N LEU A 86 4.22 30.02 -6.83
CA LEU A 86 4.25 28.65 -7.36
C LEU A 86 5.23 27.77 -6.57
N ALA A 87 6.43 28.27 -6.25
CA ALA A 87 7.40 27.53 -5.45
C ALA A 87 6.82 27.13 -4.09
N ALA A 88 6.19 28.08 -3.38
CA ALA A 88 5.54 27.84 -2.10
C ALA A 88 4.38 26.83 -2.20
N LEU A 89 3.55 26.94 -3.24
CA LEU A 89 2.42 26.04 -3.48
C LEU A 89 2.89 24.60 -3.75
N PHE A 90 3.87 24.42 -4.64
CA PHE A 90 4.43 23.10 -4.94
C PHE A 90 5.12 22.47 -3.73
N PHE A 91 5.79 23.30 -2.91
CA PHE A 91 6.39 22.86 -1.65
C PHE A 91 5.33 22.41 -0.63
N CYS A 92 4.28 23.20 -0.41
CA CYS A 92 3.19 22.86 0.48
C CYS A 92 2.49 21.55 0.04
N LEU A 93 2.18 21.43 -1.25
CA LEU A 93 1.63 20.20 -1.82
C LEU A 93 2.57 19.00 -1.61
N HIS A 94 3.89 19.18 -1.73
CA HIS A 94 4.85 18.11 -1.51
C HIS A 94 4.79 17.63 -0.05
N VAL A 95 4.80 18.55 0.92
CA VAL A 95 4.73 18.22 2.34
C VAL A 95 3.46 17.44 2.67
N CYS A 96 2.29 17.92 2.19
CA CYS A 96 1.01 17.25 2.41
C CYS A 96 0.95 15.85 1.78
N ASN A 97 1.47 15.71 0.55
CA ASN A 97 1.52 14.44 -0.17
C ASN A 97 2.49 13.44 0.49
N MET A 98 3.67 13.92 0.91
CA MET A 98 4.67 13.13 1.61
C MET A 98 4.14 12.62 2.95
N TYR A 99 3.49 13.48 3.73
CA TYR A 99 2.87 13.09 5.01
C TYR A 99 1.84 11.97 4.83
N THR A 100 1.01 12.08 3.79
CA THR A 100 -0.02 11.07 3.47
C THR A 100 0.60 9.72 3.12
N ILE A 101 1.67 9.70 2.30
CA ILE A 101 2.42 8.48 1.98
C ILE A 101 3.05 7.86 3.23
N LEU A 102 3.73 8.66 4.06
CA LEU A 102 4.38 8.18 5.28
C LEU A 102 3.37 7.53 6.22
N LYS A 103 2.19 8.14 6.40
CA LYS A 103 1.10 7.58 7.20
C LYS A 103 0.64 6.22 6.67
N ILE A 104 0.49 6.09 5.35
CA ILE A 104 0.10 4.84 4.69
C ILE A 104 1.19 3.76 4.85
N MET A 105 2.46 4.12 4.67
CA MET A 105 3.59 3.21 4.87
C MET A 105 3.66 2.68 6.30
N ARG A 106 3.49 3.56 7.30
CA ARG A 106 3.45 3.16 8.71
C ARG A 106 2.31 2.17 8.99
N LYS A 107 1.10 2.47 8.50
CA LYS A 107 -0.06 1.58 8.64
C LYS A 107 0.17 0.22 7.99
N LYS A 108 0.78 0.19 6.80
CA LYS A 108 1.14 -1.04 6.09
C LYS A 108 2.17 -1.86 6.86
N ASN A 109 3.22 -1.23 7.37
CA ASN A 109 4.27 -1.92 8.12
C ASN A 109 3.73 -2.54 9.43
N GLN A 110 2.87 -1.81 10.15
CA GLN A 110 2.21 -2.33 11.35
C GLN A 110 1.26 -3.51 11.04
N GLY A 111 0.51 -3.45 9.94
CA GLY A 111 -0.36 -4.55 9.51
C GLY A 111 0.44 -5.81 9.12
N ALA A 112 1.51 -5.64 8.35
CA ALA A 112 2.41 -6.72 7.98
C ALA A 112 3.06 -7.36 9.22
N LEU A 113 3.49 -6.55 10.18
CA LEU A 113 4.07 -7.03 11.43
C LEU A 113 3.06 -7.83 12.27
N LYS A 114 1.82 -7.32 12.45
CA LYS A 114 0.74 -8.04 13.15
C LYS A 114 0.42 -9.39 12.49
N PHE A 115 0.40 -9.44 11.16
CA PHE A 115 0.18 -10.68 10.42
C PHE A 115 1.31 -11.70 10.67
N ARG A 116 2.58 -11.26 10.63
CA ARG A 116 3.73 -12.12 10.95
C ARG A 116 3.67 -12.68 12.38
N TYR A 117 3.27 -11.86 13.36
CA TYR A 117 3.06 -12.33 14.72
C TYR A 117 1.95 -13.38 14.83
N ARG A 118 0.81 -13.17 14.14
CA ARG A 118 -0.28 -14.16 14.09
C ARG A 118 0.15 -15.48 13.45
N LEU A 119 0.89 -15.43 12.34
CA LEU A 119 1.43 -16.62 11.69
C LEU A 119 2.36 -17.40 12.61
N ARG A 120 3.27 -16.71 13.32
CA ARG A 120 4.13 -17.35 14.32
C ARG A 120 3.31 -18.00 15.44
N ALA A 121 2.30 -17.31 15.96
CA ALA A 121 1.45 -17.89 17.01
C ALA A 121 0.69 -19.15 16.53
N ILE A 122 0.20 -19.15 15.29
CA ILE A 122 -0.44 -20.32 14.69
C ILE A 122 0.57 -21.46 14.50
N SER A 123 1.78 -21.17 14.00
CA SER A 123 2.82 -22.21 13.83
C SER A 123 3.23 -22.84 15.15
N TYR A 124 3.35 -22.05 16.23
CA TYR A 124 3.64 -22.58 17.58
C TYR A 124 2.51 -23.48 18.10
N ARG A 125 1.24 -23.08 17.93
CA ARG A 125 0.09 -23.92 18.32
C ARG A 125 0.07 -25.24 17.54
N LEU A 126 0.22 -25.17 16.22
CA LEU A 126 0.23 -26.35 15.36
C LEU A 126 1.38 -27.30 15.73
N SER A 127 2.57 -26.75 16.02
CA SER A 127 3.71 -27.55 16.47
C SER A 127 3.43 -28.27 17.79
N ASN A 128 2.75 -27.62 18.75
CA ASN A 128 2.38 -28.24 20.02
C ASN A 128 1.30 -29.32 19.84
N ASP A 129 0.30 -29.06 19.00
CA ASP A 129 -0.76 -30.04 18.71
C ASP A 129 -0.19 -31.28 18.02
N LEU A 130 0.72 -31.09 17.06
CA LEU A 130 1.43 -32.20 16.40
C LEU A 130 2.27 -33.01 17.39
N ALA A 131 2.99 -32.36 18.31
CA ALA A 131 3.76 -33.05 19.35
C ALA A 131 2.86 -33.86 20.30
N MET A 132 1.69 -33.32 20.67
CA MET A 132 0.72 -34.04 21.50
C MET A 132 0.13 -35.25 20.77
N LEU A 133 -0.21 -35.11 19.48
CA LEU A 133 -0.73 -36.21 18.67
C LEU A 133 0.30 -37.32 18.47
N ASP A 134 1.58 -36.97 18.27
CA ASP A 134 2.68 -37.95 18.19
C ASP A 134 2.81 -38.73 19.51
N GLN A 135 2.74 -38.06 20.65
CA GLN A 135 2.75 -38.72 21.96
C GLN A 135 1.56 -39.66 22.15
N LYS A 136 0.33 -39.23 21.83
CA LYS A 136 -0.87 -40.07 21.93
C LYS A 136 -0.80 -41.28 21.00
N TRP A 137 -0.34 -41.09 19.77
CA TRP A 137 -0.15 -42.20 18.83
C TRP A 137 0.86 -43.22 19.36
N ARG A 138 1.98 -42.76 19.95
CA ARG A 138 2.95 -43.66 20.57
C ARG A 138 2.38 -44.43 21.76
N GLN A 139 1.57 -43.79 22.61
CA GLN A 139 0.90 -44.46 23.74
C GLN A 139 -0.06 -45.54 23.25
N ASN A 140 -0.98 -45.21 22.35
CA ASN A 140 -1.94 -46.18 21.79
C ASN A 140 -1.24 -47.37 21.12
N LYS A 141 -0.09 -47.14 20.47
CA LYS A 141 0.71 -48.20 19.86
C LYS A 141 1.38 -49.13 20.88
N MET A 142 1.69 -48.64 22.07
CA MET A 142 2.24 -49.45 23.16
C MET A 142 1.13 -50.26 23.84
N GLU A 143 -0.03 -49.66 24.08
CA GLU A 143 -1.21 -50.34 24.63
C GLU A 143 -1.68 -51.48 23.71
N ALA A 144 -1.80 -51.24 22.41
CA ALA A 144 -2.18 -52.25 21.42
C ALA A 144 -1.15 -53.38 21.21
N LYS A 145 0.06 -53.27 21.78
CA LYS A 145 1.06 -54.35 21.79
C LYS A 145 1.02 -55.20 23.08
N GLN A 146 0.34 -54.72 24.11
CA GLN A 146 0.22 -55.41 25.40
C GLN A 146 -1.03 -56.29 25.48
N GLU A 147 -2.01 -56.05 24.61
CA GLU A 147 -3.15 -56.95 24.32
C GLU A 147 -2.78 -58.04 23.31
#